data_AF-A0A211ZUD5-F1
#
_entry.id   AF-A0A211ZUD5-F1
#
_cell.length_a   1.000
_cell.length_b   1.000
_cell.length_c   1.000
_cell.angle_alpha   90.00
_cell.angle_beta   90.00
_cell.angle_gamma   90.00
#
_symmetry.space_group_name_H-M   'P 1'
#
loop_
_entity.id
_entity.type
_entity.pdbx_description
1 polymer ?
#
loop_
_entity_poly.entity_id
_entity_poly.type
_entity_poly.pdbx_seq_one_letter_code
_entity_poly.pdbx_strand_id
1 'polypeptide(L)'
;MGSRLATPHGGAIHAIHPPGLQAADTKHHIAEVLLSSVRRATVARRGEAEQEFDAASGTLLISPVRADSRVSWPTVRESVIVALTEDAMRTLATHEFDTAGVELRPPPPGTVDSWALRIGQLLKAELAQREVPNELYVDSLITLFGVHILRHYSNVRKPPLVIRGGLAASVARRLQDYIENNLSRSLPVAELAGIAGLSVRHFIQAFTRSFGEPPHRYVVDQRLGFAEKLLTRGELTIAEVAYQSGFSSQSHLTTTMKKHRQKTPLQVRRER
;
A
#
# COMPACT_ATOMS: atom_id res chain seq x y z
N MET A 1 -32.78 -9.89 -18.31
CA MET A 1 -32.53 -10.89 -17.25
C MET A 1 -31.02 -11.08 -17.19
N GLY A 2 -30.41 -10.87 -16.01
CA GLY A 2 -28.97 -10.96 -15.83
C GLY A 2 -28.52 -12.36 -15.44
N SER A 3 -27.35 -12.79 -15.90
CA SER A 3 -26.70 -14.02 -15.44
C SER A 3 -26.23 -13.83 -14.01
N ARG A 4 -26.57 -14.76 -13.11
CA ARG A 4 -26.19 -14.70 -11.70
C ARG A 4 -25.57 -16.00 -11.23
N LEU A 5 -24.62 -15.90 -10.31
CA LEU A 5 -24.08 -17.03 -9.58
C LEU A 5 -23.91 -16.66 -8.11
N ALA A 6 -24.41 -17.52 -7.22
CA ALA A 6 -24.16 -17.43 -5.79
C ALA A 6 -23.00 -18.37 -5.44
N THR A 7 -22.19 -17.97 -4.46
CA THR A 7 -21.01 -18.69 -3.98
C THR A 7 -20.97 -18.62 -2.45
N PRO A 8 -20.11 -19.40 -1.78
CA PRO A 8 -19.99 -19.34 -0.32
C PRO A 8 -19.67 -17.94 0.23
N HIS A 9 -18.85 -17.14 -0.47
CA HIS A 9 -18.46 -15.81 -0.01
C HIS A 9 -19.37 -14.67 -0.50
N GLY A 10 -20.37 -14.97 -1.33
CA GLY A 10 -21.23 -13.92 -1.90
C GLY A 10 -21.97 -14.31 -3.16
N GLY A 11 -22.08 -13.38 -4.10
CA GLY A 11 -22.60 -13.65 -5.42
C GLY A 11 -22.26 -12.55 -6.40
N ALA A 12 -22.33 -12.86 -7.68
CA ALA A 12 -22.14 -11.91 -8.74
C ALA A 12 -23.31 -11.98 -9.72
N ILE A 13 -23.71 -10.83 -10.24
CA ILE A 13 -24.73 -10.68 -11.26
C ILE A 13 -24.16 -9.81 -12.36
N HIS A 14 -24.18 -10.28 -13.60
CA HIS A 14 -24.01 -9.44 -14.78
C HIS A 14 -25.39 -9.10 -15.32
N ALA A 15 -25.66 -7.80 -15.51
CA ALA A 15 -26.98 -7.36 -15.93
C ALA A 15 -26.93 -6.09 -16.80
N ILE A 16 -27.93 -5.99 -17.67
CA ILE A 16 -28.28 -4.77 -18.39
C ILE A 16 -29.58 -4.26 -17.77
N HIS A 17 -29.54 -3.08 -17.17
CA HIS A 17 -30.66 -2.47 -16.45
C HIS A 17 -31.28 -1.35 -17.28
N PRO A 18 -32.63 -1.29 -17.40
CA PRO A 18 -33.31 -0.14 -17.98
C PRO A 18 -33.16 1.10 -17.08
N PRO A 19 -33.51 2.30 -17.59
CA PRO A 19 -33.63 3.50 -16.77
C PRO A 19 -34.58 3.28 -15.58
N GLY A 20 -34.29 3.94 -14.46
CA GLY A 20 -35.16 3.89 -13.30
C GLY A 20 -34.47 4.12 -11.97
N LEU A 21 -35.29 4.14 -10.92
CA LEU A 21 -34.87 4.30 -9.54
C LEU A 21 -34.55 2.93 -8.92
N GLN A 22 -33.40 2.86 -8.25
CA GLN A 22 -32.96 1.70 -7.51
C GLN A 22 -32.72 2.07 -6.05
N ALA A 23 -33.40 1.37 -5.14
CA ALA A 23 -33.16 1.49 -3.71
C ALA A 23 -32.21 0.36 -3.25
N ALA A 24 -31.27 0.69 -2.36
CA ALA A 24 -30.32 -0.25 -1.81
C ALA A 24 -30.79 -0.84 -0.47
N ASP A 25 -32.00 -1.38 -0.40
CA ASP A 25 -32.45 -2.13 0.79
C ASP A 25 -32.02 -3.60 0.65
N THR A 26 -30.83 -3.92 1.17
CA THR A 26 -30.20 -5.23 0.96
C THR A 26 -29.64 -5.81 2.24
N LYS A 27 -29.72 -7.15 2.36
CA LYS A 27 -29.17 -7.95 3.46
C LYS A 27 -27.66 -8.20 3.35
N HIS A 28 -27.03 -7.71 2.28
CA HIS A 28 -25.62 -7.92 1.97
C HIS A 28 -24.99 -6.58 1.58
N HIS A 29 -23.67 -6.45 1.69
CA HIS A 29 -22.99 -5.32 1.11
C HIS A 29 -23.03 -5.48 -0.41
N ILE A 30 -23.48 -4.46 -1.13
CA ILE A 30 -23.54 -4.49 -2.59
C ILE A 30 -22.49 -3.55 -3.15
N ALA A 31 -21.69 -4.05 -4.10
CA ALA A 31 -20.82 -3.24 -4.92
C ALA A 31 -21.24 -3.37 -6.39
N GLU A 32 -21.61 -2.27 -7.01
CA GLU A 32 -21.97 -2.22 -8.44
C GLU A 32 -20.84 -1.54 -9.21
N VAL A 33 -20.34 -2.22 -10.23
CA VAL A 33 -19.31 -1.74 -11.15
C VAL A 33 -19.96 -1.52 -12.51
N LEU A 34 -19.99 -0.28 -12.96
CA LEU A 34 -20.53 0.04 -14.28
C LEU A 34 -19.57 -0.41 -15.38
N LEU A 35 -20.10 -1.05 -16.42
CA LEU A 35 -19.36 -1.44 -17.62
C LEU A 35 -19.64 -0.50 -18.80
N SER A 36 -20.71 0.27 -18.74
CA SER A 36 -21.07 1.32 -19.70
C SER A 36 -21.05 2.71 -19.04
N SER A 37 -20.81 3.75 -19.83
CA SER A 37 -20.94 5.13 -19.34
C SER A 37 -22.40 5.59 -19.31
N VAL A 38 -22.79 6.31 -18.25
CA VAL A 38 -24.11 6.93 -18.07
C VAL A 38 -23.88 8.38 -17.64
N ARG A 39 -24.62 9.33 -18.21
CA ARG A 39 -24.57 10.74 -17.79
C ARG A 39 -25.77 11.09 -16.94
N ARG A 40 -25.62 12.09 -16.07
CA ARG A 40 -26.71 12.66 -15.27
C ARG A 40 -27.46 11.64 -14.41
N ALA A 41 -26.72 10.67 -13.85
CA ALA A 41 -27.26 9.81 -12.82
C ALA A 41 -27.47 10.62 -11.53
N THR A 42 -28.47 10.28 -10.72
CA THR A 42 -28.65 10.93 -9.42
C THR A 42 -28.50 9.94 -8.29
N VAL A 43 -27.96 10.40 -7.17
CA VAL A 43 -27.90 9.62 -5.92
C VAL A 43 -28.43 10.46 -4.77
N ALA A 44 -29.34 9.86 -4.01
CA ALA A 44 -29.88 10.41 -2.78
C ALA A 44 -29.54 9.47 -1.64
N ARG A 45 -28.90 9.99 -0.59
CA ARG A 45 -28.60 9.27 0.65
C ARG A 45 -29.35 9.93 1.79
N ARG A 46 -29.79 9.17 2.79
CA ARG A 46 -30.53 9.71 3.93
C ARG A 46 -29.75 10.84 4.61
N GLY A 47 -30.37 12.03 4.66
CA GLY A 47 -29.79 13.22 5.29
C GLY A 47 -28.81 14.02 4.41
N GLU A 48 -28.59 13.60 3.16
CA GLU A 48 -27.79 14.33 2.17
C GLU A 48 -28.69 14.88 1.05
N ALA A 49 -28.27 16.00 0.45
CA ALA A 49 -28.91 16.50 -0.76
C ALA A 49 -28.69 15.51 -1.92
N GLU A 50 -29.68 15.43 -2.82
CA GLU A 50 -29.54 14.67 -4.05
C GLU A 50 -28.38 15.24 -4.89
N GLN A 51 -27.51 14.36 -5.37
CA GLN A 51 -26.33 14.72 -6.16
C GLN A 51 -26.47 14.14 -7.56
N GLU A 52 -26.33 14.98 -8.59
CA GLU A 52 -26.17 14.57 -9.98
C GLU A 52 -24.69 14.26 -10.27
N PHE A 53 -24.41 13.18 -10.98
CA PHE A 53 -23.06 12.80 -11.37
C PHE A 53 -23.04 12.10 -12.73
N ASP A 54 -21.88 12.19 -13.39
CA ASP A 54 -21.58 11.39 -14.56
C ASP A 54 -20.81 10.13 -14.13
N ALA A 55 -21.18 9.00 -14.71
CA ALA A 55 -20.61 7.70 -14.42
C ALA A 55 -19.92 7.15 -15.68
N ALA A 56 -18.60 7.10 -15.69
CA ALA A 56 -17.85 6.41 -16.74
C ALA A 56 -17.86 4.89 -16.53
N SER A 57 -17.47 4.12 -17.55
CA SER A 57 -17.11 2.70 -17.35
C SER A 57 -16.05 2.56 -16.25
N GLY A 58 -16.29 1.64 -15.32
CA GLY A 58 -15.50 1.47 -14.10
C GLY A 58 -15.97 2.28 -12.90
N THR A 59 -17.05 3.06 -13.02
CA THR A 59 -17.65 3.73 -11.86
C THR A 59 -18.09 2.68 -10.84
N LEU A 60 -17.62 2.83 -9.60
CA LEU A 60 -17.90 1.94 -8.48
C LEU A 60 -18.90 2.60 -7.53
N LEU A 61 -19.99 1.89 -7.26
CA LEU A 61 -20.95 2.22 -6.23
C LEU A 61 -20.91 1.17 -5.13
N ILE A 62 -20.84 1.60 -3.88
CA ILE A 62 -20.89 0.71 -2.72
C ILE A 62 -22.11 1.09 -1.90
N SER A 63 -22.96 0.10 -1.65
CA SER A 63 -24.13 0.20 -0.77
C SER A 63 -23.93 -0.73 0.42
N PRO A 64 -23.56 -0.19 1.59
CA PRO A 64 -23.48 -0.98 2.81
C PRO A 64 -24.82 -1.61 3.19
N VAL A 65 -24.78 -2.67 4.00
CA VAL A 65 -26.00 -3.24 4.60
C VAL A 65 -26.77 -2.15 5.33
N ARG A 66 -28.09 -2.09 5.12
CA ARG A 66 -29.01 -1.08 5.68
C ARG A 66 -28.70 0.38 5.28
N ALA A 67 -27.95 0.60 4.20
CA ALA A 67 -27.80 1.94 3.65
C ALA A 67 -29.11 2.41 3.02
N ASP A 68 -29.65 3.52 3.50
CA ASP A 68 -30.80 4.18 2.88
C ASP A 68 -30.28 5.11 1.78
N SER A 69 -29.96 4.50 0.64
CA SER A 69 -29.54 5.20 -0.58
C SER A 69 -30.36 4.78 -1.77
N ARG A 70 -30.68 5.76 -2.62
CA ARG A 70 -31.38 5.58 -3.88
C ARG A 70 -30.54 6.14 -5.01
N VAL A 71 -30.46 5.41 -6.11
CA VAL A 71 -29.76 5.85 -7.31
C VAL A 71 -30.75 5.83 -8.47
N SER A 72 -30.84 6.92 -9.20
CA SER A 72 -31.65 7.03 -10.41
C SER A 72 -30.76 7.05 -11.64
N TRP A 73 -31.14 6.27 -12.63
CA TRP A 73 -30.41 6.15 -13.89
C TRP A 73 -31.30 6.62 -15.04
N PRO A 74 -30.88 7.62 -15.84
CA PRO A 74 -31.69 8.15 -16.93
C PRO A 74 -31.64 7.29 -18.20
N THR A 75 -30.63 6.42 -18.33
CA THR A 75 -30.43 5.58 -19.52
C THR A 75 -30.23 4.11 -19.15
N VAL A 76 -30.32 3.24 -20.15
CA VAL A 76 -29.90 1.84 -20.03
C VAL A 76 -28.43 1.81 -19.62
N ARG A 77 -28.07 0.85 -18.76
CA ARG A 77 -26.69 0.63 -18.34
C ARG A 77 -26.35 -0.86 -18.28
N GLU A 78 -25.09 -1.19 -18.50
CA GLU A 78 -24.52 -2.50 -18.24
C GLU A 78 -23.68 -2.44 -16.97
N SER A 79 -23.86 -3.38 -16.04
CA SER A 79 -23.09 -3.44 -14.81
C SER A 79 -22.82 -4.88 -14.35
N VAL A 80 -21.84 -5.01 -13.47
CA VAL A 80 -21.68 -6.19 -12.62
C VAL A 80 -21.94 -5.80 -11.18
N ILE A 81 -22.79 -6.56 -10.52
CA ILE A 81 -23.18 -6.36 -9.14
C ILE A 81 -22.57 -7.52 -8.34
N VAL A 82 -21.75 -7.18 -7.36
CA VAL A 82 -21.15 -8.12 -6.41
C VAL A 82 -21.84 -7.97 -5.07
N ALA A 83 -22.47 -9.05 -4.60
CA ALA A 83 -22.98 -9.16 -3.24
C ALA A 83 -21.91 -9.78 -2.36
N LEU A 84 -21.53 -9.09 -1.30
CA LEU A 84 -20.57 -9.54 -0.29
C LEU A 84 -21.34 -9.79 1.01
N THR A 85 -21.32 -11.04 1.49
CA THR A 85 -22.01 -11.38 2.74
C THR A 85 -21.31 -10.72 3.94
N GLU A 86 -22.06 -10.44 5.01
CA GLU A 86 -21.45 -9.93 6.25
C GLU A 86 -20.39 -10.90 6.78
N ASP A 87 -20.66 -12.20 6.77
CA ASP A 87 -19.74 -13.22 7.28
C ASP A 87 -18.44 -13.30 6.47
N ALA A 88 -18.53 -13.25 5.13
CA ALA A 88 -17.35 -13.20 4.27
C ALA A 88 -16.54 -11.93 4.53
N MET A 89 -17.20 -10.78 4.64
CA MET A 89 -16.53 -9.51 4.91
C MET A 89 -15.87 -9.48 6.29
N ARG A 90 -16.52 -10.03 7.33
CA ARG A 90 -15.93 -10.17 8.68
C ARG A 90 -14.72 -11.08 8.65
N THR A 91 -14.82 -12.23 8.00
CA THR A 91 -13.72 -13.20 7.86
C THR A 91 -12.52 -12.56 7.17
N LEU A 92 -12.75 -11.90 6.02
CA LEU A 92 -11.68 -11.20 5.30
C LEU A 92 -11.08 -10.05 6.11
N ALA A 93 -11.91 -9.29 6.84
CA ALA A 93 -11.42 -8.21 7.70
C ALA A 93 -10.55 -8.73 8.85
N THR A 94 -10.94 -9.84 9.48
CA THR A 94 -10.13 -10.50 10.51
C THR A 94 -8.77 -10.91 9.94
N HIS A 95 -8.73 -11.52 8.76
CA HIS A 95 -7.46 -11.91 8.13
C HIS A 95 -6.61 -10.72 7.66
N GLU A 96 -7.21 -9.66 7.12
CA GLU A 96 -6.48 -8.52 6.54
C GLU A 96 -6.01 -7.49 7.58
N PHE A 97 -6.80 -7.32 8.65
CA PHE A 97 -6.67 -6.21 9.60
C PHE A 97 -6.73 -6.63 11.07
N ASP A 98 -6.86 -7.92 11.40
CA ASP A 98 -7.01 -8.41 12.77
C ASP A 98 -8.21 -7.77 13.51
N THR A 99 -9.27 -7.46 12.77
CA THR A 99 -10.52 -6.93 13.34
C THR A 99 -11.73 -7.44 12.58
N ALA A 100 -12.78 -7.79 13.32
CA ALA A 100 -14.09 -8.14 12.76
C ALA A 100 -15.02 -6.92 12.56
N GLY A 101 -14.61 -5.74 13.04
CA GLY A 101 -15.41 -4.51 13.03
C GLY A 101 -14.99 -3.59 11.89
N VAL A 102 -15.55 -3.79 10.70
CA VAL A 102 -15.35 -2.96 9.51
C VAL A 102 -16.65 -2.30 9.09
N GLU A 103 -16.57 -1.02 8.76
CA GLU A 103 -17.68 -0.25 8.19
C GLU A 103 -17.26 0.22 6.79
N LEU A 104 -18.07 -0.10 5.78
CA LEU A 104 -17.80 0.33 4.41
C LEU A 104 -18.11 1.82 4.26
N ARG A 105 -17.21 2.52 3.58
CA ARG A 105 -17.33 3.94 3.23
C ARG A 105 -17.53 4.05 1.71
N PRO A 106 -18.76 4.32 1.26
CA PRO A 106 -19.03 4.52 -0.15
C PRO A 106 -18.13 5.62 -0.72
N PRO A 107 -17.57 5.43 -1.92
CA PRO A 107 -16.81 6.49 -2.57
C PRO A 107 -17.71 7.67 -2.95
N PRO A 108 -17.10 8.83 -3.26
CA PRO A 108 -17.81 9.92 -3.92
C PRO A 108 -18.52 9.45 -5.21
N PRO A 109 -19.71 9.99 -5.53
CA PRO A 109 -20.39 9.66 -6.78
C PRO A 109 -19.50 9.91 -8.01
N GLY A 110 -19.55 9.01 -8.99
CA GLY A 110 -18.71 9.08 -10.20
C GLY A 110 -17.26 8.58 -10.03
N THR A 111 -16.89 8.06 -8.87
CA THR A 111 -15.54 7.49 -8.66
C THR A 111 -15.31 6.26 -9.55
N VAL A 112 -14.27 6.33 -10.38
CA VAL A 112 -13.82 5.23 -11.23
C VAL A 112 -12.74 4.42 -10.52
N ASP A 113 -12.93 3.10 -10.45
CA ASP A 113 -11.95 2.17 -9.91
C ASP A 113 -11.54 1.15 -10.97
N SER A 114 -10.33 1.31 -11.51
CA SER A 114 -9.81 0.46 -12.58
C SER A 114 -9.60 -1.00 -12.17
N TRP A 115 -9.36 -1.26 -10.88
CA TRP A 115 -9.16 -2.63 -10.39
C TRP A 115 -10.51 -3.33 -10.24
N ALA A 116 -11.51 -2.62 -9.68
CA ALA A 116 -12.89 -3.08 -9.62
C ALA A 116 -13.46 -3.32 -11.03
N LEU A 117 -13.17 -2.42 -11.99
CA LEU A 117 -13.52 -2.62 -13.40
C LEU A 117 -12.93 -3.90 -13.97
N ARG A 118 -11.65 -4.18 -13.70
CA ARG A 118 -10.98 -5.38 -14.20
C ARG A 118 -11.62 -6.65 -13.66
N ILE A 119 -11.92 -6.71 -12.36
CA ILE A 119 -12.65 -7.85 -11.78
C ILE A 119 -14.07 -7.94 -12.36
N GLY A 120 -14.77 -6.82 -12.51
CA GLY A 120 -16.09 -6.78 -13.13
C GLY A 120 -16.09 -7.33 -14.56
N GLN A 121 -15.06 -7.03 -15.35
CA GLN A 121 -14.89 -7.58 -16.69
C GLN A 121 -14.66 -9.10 -16.68
N LEU A 122 -13.86 -9.61 -15.74
CA LEU A 122 -13.65 -11.06 -15.58
C LEU A 122 -14.95 -11.77 -15.15
N LEU A 123 -15.69 -11.19 -14.20
CA LEU A 123 -16.99 -11.70 -13.77
C LEU A 123 -18.00 -11.70 -14.94
N LYS A 124 -18.06 -10.61 -15.72
CA LYS A 124 -18.88 -10.57 -16.94
C LYS A 124 -18.49 -11.67 -17.92
N ALA A 125 -17.20 -11.84 -18.20
CA ALA A 125 -16.73 -12.86 -19.14
C ALA A 125 -17.18 -14.26 -18.70
N GLU A 126 -17.03 -14.58 -17.42
CA GLU A 126 -17.45 -15.89 -16.89
C GLU A 126 -18.98 -16.06 -16.88
N LEU A 127 -19.74 -15.04 -16.48
CA LEU A 127 -21.20 -15.13 -16.36
C LEU A 127 -21.96 -15.03 -17.69
N ALA A 128 -21.41 -14.34 -18.68
CA ALA A 128 -22.10 -14.05 -19.95
C ALA A 128 -21.64 -14.94 -21.11
N GLN A 129 -20.41 -15.46 -21.07
CA GLN A 129 -19.83 -16.20 -22.20
C GLN A 129 -19.73 -17.71 -21.97
N ARG A 130 -20.02 -18.19 -20.76
CA ARG A 130 -20.03 -19.62 -20.42
C ARG A 130 -21.46 -20.14 -20.33
N GLU A 131 -21.68 -21.33 -20.84
CA GLU A 131 -22.94 -22.06 -20.66
C GLU A 131 -23.12 -22.51 -19.20
N VAL A 132 -22.01 -22.91 -18.55
CA VAL A 132 -21.94 -23.21 -17.12
C VAL A 132 -20.78 -22.43 -16.50
N PRO A 133 -21.06 -21.34 -15.74
CA PRO A 133 -20.03 -20.61 -15.01
C PRO A 133 -19.32 -21.46 -13.96
N ASN A 134 -18.02 -21.28 -13.79
CA ASN A 134 -17.26 -21.96 -12.75
C ASN A 134 -17.41 -21.25 -11.40
N GLU A 135 -18.07 -21.91 -10.44
CA GLU A 135 -18.32 -21.38 -9.10
C GLU A 135 -17.05 -21.02 -8.34
N LEU A 136 -16.02 -21.87 -8.38
CA LEU A 136 -14.74 -21.61 -7.69
C LEU A 136 -14.02 -20.39 -8.27
N TYR A 137 -14.10 -20.19 -9.59
CA TYR A 137 -13.51 -19.03 -10.25
C TYR A 137 -14.22 -17.74 -9.82
N VAL A 138 -15.56 -17.74 -9.84
CA VAL A 138 -16.36 -16.60 -9.40
C VAL A 138 -16.14 -16.31 -7.92
N ASP A 139 -16.11 -17.33 -7.07
CA ASP A 139 -15.88 -17.18 -5.63
C ASP A 139 -14.49 -16.60 -5.33
N SER A 140 -13.47 -17.02 -6.08
CA SER A 140 -12.12 -16.45 -6.00
C SER A 140 -12.10 -14.97 -6.40
N LEU A 141 -12.83 -14.59 -7.46
CA LEU A 141 -12.95 -13.19 -7.87
C LEU A 141 -13.71 -12.35 -6.84
N ILE A 142 -14.79 -12.87 -6.25
CA ILE A 142 -15.55 -12.22 -5.18
C ILE A 142 -14.66 -12.02 -3.95
N THR A 143 -13.86 -13.03 -3.59
CA THR A 143 -12.90 -12.95 -2.47
C THR A 143 -11.88 -11.85 -2.70
N LEU A 144 -11.22 -11.84 -3.86
CA LEU A 144 -10.27 -10.79 -4.23
C LEU A 144 -10.94 -9.41 -4.21
N PHE A 145 -12.18 -9.33 -4.71
CA PHE A 145 -12.96 -8.10 -4.73
C PHE A 145 -13.26 -7.59 -3.32
N GLY A 146 -13.72 -8.46 -2.43
CA GLY A 146 -13.96 -8.14 -1.03
C GLY A 146 -12.72 -7.59 -0.33
N VAL A 147 -11.54 -8.20 -0.55
CA VAL A 147 -10.26 -7.70 -0.02
C VAL A 147 -9.93 -6.31 -0.54
N HIS A 148 -10.13 -6.04 -1.84
CA HIS A 148 -9.93 -4.70 -2.42
C HIS A 148 -10.86 -3.67 -1.80
N ILE A 149 -12.15 -4.01 -1.67
CA ILE A 149 -13.15 -3.14 -1.04
C ILE A 149 -12.77 -2.80 0.39
N LEU A 150 -12.34 -3.79 1.17
CA LEU A 150 -11.85 -3.60 2.52
C LEU A 150 -10.63 -2.66 2.60
N ARG A 151 -9.66 -2.79 1.70
CA ARG A 151 -8.43 -1.99 1.70
C ARG A 151 -8.66 -0.52 1.35
N HIS A 152 -9.60 -0.24 0.45
CA HIS A 152 -9.75 1.08 -0.16
C HIS A 152 -11.00 1.83 0.28
N TYR A 153 -12.04 1.11 0.71
CA TYR A 153 -13.38 1.65 0.96
C TYR A 153 -13.95 1.19 2.30
N SER A 154 -13.11 1.00 3.32
CA SER A 154 -13.56 0.80 4.70
C SER A 154 -13.05 1.89 5.65
N ASN A 155 -13.68 2.00 6.81
CA ASN A 155 -13.21 2.83 7.92
C ASN A 155 -11.87 2.33 8.50
N VAL A 156 -11.58 1.04 8.33
CA VAL A 156 -10.29 0.44 8.61
C VAL A 156 -9.36 0.80 7.46
N ARG A 157 -8.90 2.05 7.49
CA ARG A 157 -7.58 2.32 6.92
C ARG A 157 -6.64 1.44 7.72
N LYS A 158 -6.02 0.44 7.09
CA LYS A 158 -4.67 0.05 7.51
C LYS A 158 -3.96 1.40 7.61
N PRO A 159 -3.60 1.90 8.81
CA PRO A 159 -2.84 3.13 8.88
C PRO A 159 -1.69 2.90 7.92
N PRO A 160 -1.38 3.83 6.99
CA PRO A 160 -0.18 3.66 6.17
C PRO A 160 0.92 3.43 7.17
N LEU A 161 1.44 2.20 7.29
CA LEU A 161 2.10 1.68 8.49
C LEU A 161 2.62 2.85 9.28
N VAL A 162 1.85 3.32 10.28
CA VAL A 162 2.37 4.40 11.11
C VAL A 162 3.36 3.63 11.94
N ILE A 163 4.59 3.58 11.43
CA ILE A 163 5.80 3.08 12.08
C ILE A 163 5.95 4.00 13.30
N ARG A 164 5.17 3.74 14.35
CA ARG A 164 5.06 4.55 15.58
C ARG A 164 6.32 4.41 16.42
N GLY A 165 7.02 3.29 16.32
CA GLY A 165 8.44 3.18 16.64
C GLY A 165 9.22 3.03 15.35
N GLY A 166 10.50 3.44 15.28
CA GLY A 166 11.36 3.20 14.12
C GLY A 166 11.56 1.70 13.84
N LEU A 167 12.76 1.31 13.41
CA LEU A 167 13.14 -0.09 13.33
C LEU A 167 12.96 -0.80 14.69
N ALA A 168 12.43 -2.03 14.67
CA ALA A 168 12.38 -2.90 15.84
C ALA A 168 13.81 -3.10 16.40
N ALA A 169 13.97 -3.20 17.72
CA ALA A 169 15.28 -3.24 18.37
C ALA A 169 16.19 -4.37 17.84
N SER A 170 15.63 -5.55 17.55
CA SER A 170 16.35 -6.67 16.93
C SER A 170 16.84 -6.37 15.52
N VAL A 171 16.02 -5.67 14.72
CA VAL A 171 16.36 -5.26 13.35
C VAL A 171 17.40 -4.14 13.36
N ALA A 172 17.25 -3.16 14.27
CA ALA A 172 18.21 -2.08 14.46
C ALA A 172 19.60 -2.63 14.84
N ARG A 173 19.66 -3.57 15.80
CA ARG A 173 20.91 -4.24 16.19
C ARG A 173 21.54 -4.98 15.02
N ARG A 174 20.75 -5.80 14.30
CA ARG A 174 21.24 -6.53 13.12
C ARG A 174 21.77 -5.59 12.04
N LEU A 175 21.13 -4.44 11.82
CA LEU A 175 21.60 -3.43 10.87
C LEU A 175 22.90 -2.77 11.34
N GLN A 176 22.99 -2.44 12.62
CA GLN A 176 24.21 -1.87 13.20
C GLN A 176 25.39 -2.85 13.05
N ASP A 177 25.21 -4.09 13.48
CA ASP A 177 26.21 -5.16 13.35
C ASP A 177 26.63 -5.33 11.89
N TYR A 178 25.66 -5.32 10.97
CA TYR A 178 25.93 -5.43 9.54
C TYR A 178 26.77 -4.26 9.01
N ILE A 179 26.40 -3.02 9.35
CA ILE A 179 27.12 -1.83 8.91
C ILE A 179 28.54 -1.84 9.45
N GLU A 180 28.73 -2.09 10.75
CA GLU A 180 30.04 -2.09 11.41
C GLU A 180 30.99 -3.14 10.81
N ASN A 181 30.48 -4.32 10.48
CA ASN A 181 31.28 -5.39 9.86
C ASN A 181 31.55 -5.19 8.36
N ASN A 182 30.93 -4.19 7.71
CA ASN A 182 30.98 -3.99 6.27
C ASN A 182 31.37 -2.56 5.85
N LEU A 183 31.99 -1.77 6.73
CA LEU A 183 32.30 -0.36 6.46
C LEU A 183 33.21 -0.13 5.24
N SER A 184 34.11 -1.08 4.94
CA SER A 184 35.10 -0.99 3.85
C SER A 184 34.50 -1.12 2.45
N ARG A 185 33.29 -1.66 2.30
CA ARG A 185 32.62 -1.85 1.01
C ARG A 185 31.48 -0.88 0.79
N SER A 186 30.95 -0.85 -0.43
CA SER A 186 29.72 -0.11 -0.74
C SER A 186 28.52 -0.70 0.01
N LEU A 187 27.75 0.18 0.66
CA LEU A 187 26.54 -0.15 1.41
C LEU A 187 25.33 0.60 0.82
N PRO A 188 24.75 0.11 -0.29
CA PRO A 188 23.60 0.74 -0.90
C PRO A 188 22.39 0.69 0.03
N VAL A 189 21.63 1.79 0.07
CA VAL A 189 20.44 1.91 0.94
C VAL A 189 19.41 0.81 0.65
N ALA A 190 19.31 0.35 -0.60
CA ALA A 190 18.42 -0.75 -0.99
C ALA A 190 18.77 -2.09 -0.32
N GLU A 191 20.05 -2.36 -0.10
CA GLU A 191 20.51 -3.57 0.57
C GLU A 191 20.18 -3.53 2.06
N LEU A 192 20.42 -2.39 2.72
CA LEU A 192 20.04 -2.17 4.12
C LEU A 192 18.52 -2.26 4.30
N ALA A 193 17.75 -1.73 3.34
CA ALA A 193 16.30 -1.86 3.32
C ALA A 193 15.85 -3.33 3.21
N GLY A 194 16.54 -4.12 2.36
CA GLY A 194 16.33 -5.57 2.25
C GLY A 194 16.57 -6.32 3.56
N ILE A 195 17.64 -5.99 4.29
CA ILE A 195 17.91 -6.55 5.63
C ILE A 195 16.79 -6.21 6.62
N ALA A 196 16.18 -5.04 6.49
CA ALA A 196 15.04 -4.64 7.32
C ALA A 196 13.70 -5.26 6.88
N GLY A 197 13.63 -5.89 5.70
CA GLY A 197 12.38 -6.36 5.10
C GLY A 197 11.46 -5.22 4.67
N LEU A 198 12.02 -4.06 4.33
CA LEU A 198 11.26 -2.84 4.02
C LEU A 198 11.55 -2.34 2.60
N SER A 199 10.60 -1.60 2.03
CA SER A 199 10.88 -0.78 0.85
C SER A 199 11.88 0.33 1.19
N VAL A 200 12.66 0.80 0.21
CA VAL A 200 13.66 1.87 0.39
C VAL A 200 13.09 3.10 1.09
N ARG A 201 11.91 3.55 0.64
CA ARG A 201 11.24 4.72 1.21
C ARG A 201 10.88 4.53 2.68
N HIS A 202 10.28 3.38 3.03
CA HIS A 202 9.90 3.10 4.42
C HIS A 202 11.13 2.88 5.31
N PHE A 203 12.18 2.25 4.76
CA PHE A 203 13.45 2.05 5.46
C PHE A 203 14.09 3.38 5.86
N ILE A 204 14.22 4.36 4.94
CA ILE A 204 14.84 5.66 5.27
C ILE A 204 14.10 6.34 6.41
N GLN A 205 12.76 6.32 6.40
CA GLN A 205 11.95 6.92 7.44
C GLN A 205 12.09 6.18 8.79
N ALA A 206 12.02 4.85 8.78
CA ALA A 206 12.15 4.03 9.99
C ALA A 206 13.55 4.14 10.61
N PHE A 207 14.59 4.12 9.77
CA PHE A 207 15.98 4.24 10.17
C PHE A 207 16.25 5.61 10.82
N THR A 208 15.84 6.70 10.17
CA THR A 208 16.04 8.07 10.69
C THR A 208 15.38 8.27 12.05
N ARG A 209 14.23 7.63 12.27
CA ARG A 209 13.56 7.66 13.59
C ARG A 209 14.30 6.86 14.65
N SER A 210 14.87 5.70 14.29
CA SER A 210 15.61 4.85 15.24
C SER A 210 16.99 5.40 15.60
N PHE A 211 17.71 5.96 14.62
CA PHE A 211 19.10 6.37 14.77
C PHE A 211 19.28 7.90 14.84
N GLY A 212 18.20 8.67 14.67
CA GLY A 212 18.23 10.14 14.69
C GLY A 212 18.73 10.78 13.39
N GLU A 213 19.26 10.00 12.45
CA GLU A 213 19.82 10.49 11.19
C GLU A 213 19.59 9.55 10.00
N PRO A 214 19.63 10.05 8.74
CA PRO A 214 19.44 9.21 7.56
C PRO A 214 20.53 8.14 7.38
N PRO A 215 20.22 6.98 6.74
CA PRO A 215 21.15 5.85 6.61
C PRO A 215 22.52 6.21 6.04
N HIS A 216 22.56 7.05 4.99
CA HIS A 216 23.83 7.45 4.38
C HIS A 216 24.69 8.30 5.33
N ARG A 217 24.07 9.16 6.15
CA ARG A 217 24.78 9.99 7.14
C ARG A 217 25.38 9.10 8.22
N TYR A 218 24.58 8.18 8.75
CA TYR A 218 25.02 7.19 9.74
C TYR A 218 26.23 6.38 9.27
N VAL A 219 26.19 5.83 8.04
CA VAL A 219 27.32 5.06 7.50
C VAL A 219 28.58 5.91 7.38
N VAL A 220 28.47 7.16 6.88
CA VAL A 220 29.62 8.07 6.80
C VAL A 220 30.21 8.36 8.17
N ASP A 221 29.37 8.58 9.18
CA ASP A 221 29.82 8.87 10.53
C ASP A 221 30.49 7.66 11.20
N GLN A 222 29.98 6.44 10.98
CA GLN A 222 30.64 5.20 11.39
C GLN A 222 32.00 5.01 10.70
N ARG A 223 32.09 5.29 9.39
CA ARG A 223 33.36 5.25 8.64
C ARG A 223 34.38 6.25 9.16
N LEU A 224 33.95 7.46 9.48
CA LEU A 224 34.84 8.48 10.07
C LEU A 224 35.35 8.06 11.44
N GLY A 225 34.47 7.53 12.32
CA GLY A 225 34.89 7.01 13.62
C GLY A 225 35.87 5.85 13.51
N PHE A 226 35.68 4.95 12.54
CA PHE A 226 36.65 3.89 12.26
C PHE A 226 37.98 4.43 11.71
N ALA A 227 37.93 5.41 10.80
CA ALA A 227 39.12 6.09 10.31
C ALA A 227 39.91 6.78 11.43
N GLU A 228 39.25 7.47 12.36
CA GLU A 228 39.89 8.10 13.52
C GLU A 228 40.62 7.08 14.40
N LYS A 229 40.00 5.91 14.65
CA LYS A 229 40.65 4.81 15.39
C LYS A 229 41.93 4.35 14.69
N LEU A 230 41.89 4.12 13.39
CA LEU A 230 43.08 3.73 12.61
C LEU A 230 44.13 4.84 12.56
N LEU A 231 43.70 6.10 12.42
CA LEU A 231 44.55 7.29 12.47
C LEU A 231 45.14 7.55 13.85
N THR A 232 44.64 6.95 14.92
CA THR A 232 45.22 7.07 16.27
C THR A 232 46.23 5.95 16.54
N ARG A 233 46.14 4.81 15.85
CA ARG A 233 47.07 3.66 16.04
C ARG A 233 48.46 3.87 15.45
N GLY A 234 48.59 4.24 14.17
CA GLY A 234 49.92 4.54 13.59
C GLY A 234 50.42 3.66 12.50
N GLU A 235 49.79 2.53 12.33
CA GLU A 235 50.34 1.45 11.54
C GLU A 235 50.11 1.66 10.04
N LEU A 236 49.12 2.50 9.67
CA LEU A 236 48.67 2.67 8.29
C LEU A 236 48.94 4.08 7.75
N THR A 237 49.24 4.18 6.45
CA THR A 237 49.23 5.44 5.69
C THR A 237 47.82 6.03 5.63
N ILE A 238 47.68 7.34 5.37
CA ILE A 238 46.34 7.96 5.28
C ILE A 238 45.53 7.37 4.12
N ALA A 239 46.20 6.99 3.02
CA ALA A 239 45.58 6.32 1.89
C ALA A 239 45.02 4.94 2.27
N GLU A 240 45.78 4.11 2.99
CA GLU A 240 45.31 2.81 3.49
C GLU A 240 44.15 2.97 4.47
N VAL A 241 44.21 3.96 5.37
CA VAL A 241 43.08 4.26 6.27
C VAL A 241 41.82 4.60 5.48
N ALA A 242 41.94 5.44 4.44
CA ALA A 242 40.79 5.79 3.60
C ALA A 242 40.15 4.54 2.97
N TYR A 243 40.97 3.64 2.42
CA TYR A 243 40.48 2.40 1.82
C TYR A 243 39.84 1.46 2.85
N GLN A 244 40.51 1.21 3.98
CA GLN A 244 39.98 0.31 5.02
C GLN A 244 38.70 0.84 5.67
N SER A 245 38.53 2.16 5.74
CA SER A 245 37.30 2.80 6.22
C SER A 245 36.23 3.01 5.14
N GLY A 246 36.46 2.53 3.90
CA GLY A 246 35.45 2.52 2.84
C GLY A 246 35.28 3.85 2.09
N PHE A 247 36.26 4.75 2.15
CA PHE A 247 36.34 5.91 1.27
C PHE A 247 37.03 5.54 -0.04
N SER A 248 36.57 6.14 -1.14
CA SER A 248 37.11 5.90 -2.49
C SER A 248 38.53 6.45 -2.69
N SER A 249 38.98 7.41 -1.88
CA SER A 249 40.34 7.97 -1.94
C SER A 249 40.71 8.72 -0.66
N GLN A 250 42.01 8.98 -0.47
CA GLN A 250 42.51 9.86 0.59
C GLN A 250 41.88 11.26 0.51
N SER A 251 41.70 11.81 -0.69
CA SER A 251 41.08 13.12 -0.90
C SER A 251 39.61 13.13 -0.47
N HIS A 252 38.89 12.03 -0.74
CA HIS A 252 37.51 11.86 -0.29
C HIS A 252 37.45 11.79 1.25
N LEU A 253 38.28 10.97 1.90
CA LEU A 253 38.38 10.94 3.36
C LEU A 253 38.67 12.34 3.94
N THR A 254 39.65 13.05 3.37
CA THR A 254 40.06 14.38 3.86
C THR A 254 38.93 15.40 3.77
N THR A 255 38.24 15.43 2.63
CA THR A 255 37.12 16.36 2.39
C THR A 255 35.95 16.05 3.32
N THR A 256 35.60 14.78 3.47
CA THR A 256 34.48 14.34 4.32
C THR A 256 34.79 14.57 5.80
N MET A 257 36.01 14.25 6.26
CA MET A 257 36.42 14.49 7.65
C MET A 257 36.46 15.98 7.98
N LYS A 258 36.99 16.83 7.08
CA LYS A 258 36.97 18.29 7.28
C LYS A 258 35.53 18.82 7.38
N LYS A 259 34.61 18.28 6.58
CA LYS A 259 33.19 18.67 6.58
C LYS A 259 32.44 18.22 7.85
N HIS A 260 32.68 17.01 8.33
CA HIS A 260 31.90 16.39 9.43
C HIS A 260 32.56 16.49 10.81
N ARG A 261 33.89 16.64 10.88
CA ARG A 261 34.69 16.66 12.12
C ARG A 261 35.52 17.94 12.28
N GLN A 262 35.51 18.83 11.28
CA GLN A 262 36.30 20.07 11.27
C GLN A 262 37.82 19.86 11.42
N LYS A 263 38.30 18.63 11.21
CA LYS A 263 39.71 18.23 11.26
C LYS A 263 40.08 17.47 10.00
N THR A 264 41.37 17.47 9.66
CA THR A 264 41.93 16.67 8.58
C THR A 264 42.53 15.37 9.15
N PRO A 265 42.67 14.30 8.34
CA PRO A 265 43.29 13.06 8.79
C PRO A 265 44.69 13.24 9.39
N LEU A 266 45.46 14.20 8.85
CA LEU A 266 46.79 14.54 9.36
C LEU A 266 46.73 15.21 10.73
N GLN A 267 45.76 16.10 10.96
CA GLN A 267 45.57 16.74 12.27
C GLN A 267 45.19 15.69 13.33
N VAL A 268 44.21 14.82 13.04
CA VAL A 268 43.83 13.72 13.95
C VAL A 268 45.02 12.82 14.27
N ARG A 269 45.87 12.51 13.28
CA ARG A 269 47.06 11.68 13.47
C ARG A 269 48.12 12.34 14.37
N ARG A 270 48.23 13.67 14.34
CA ARG A 270 49.20 14.44 15.14
C ARG A 270 48.74 14.65 16.58
N GLU A 271 47.46 14.44 16.87
CA GLU A 271 46.85 14.59 18.20
C GLU A 271 46.90 13.32 19.06
N ARG A 272 47.63 12.28 18.62
CA ARG A 272 47.91 11.08 19.44
C ARG A 272 48.78 11.41 20.64
#